data_AF-A0AAV3A640-F1
#
_entry.id   AF-A0AAV3A640-F1
#
_cell.length_a   1.000
_cell.length_b   1.000
_cell.length_c   1.000
_cell.angle_alpha   90.00
_cell.angle_beta   90.00
_cell.angle_gamma   90.00
#
_symmetry.space_group_name_H-M   'P 1'
#
loop_
_entity.id
_entity.type
_entity.pdbx_description
1 polymer ?
#
loop_
_entity_poly.entity_id
_entity_poly.type
_entity_poly.pdbx_seq_one_letter_code
_entity_poly.pdbx_strand_id
1 'polypeptide(L)'
;MAFLSLFLKSTSTSHSLSANVQSVLHMIKHQSQSSHTTQTRSKSAGHTPVRLAGTRRTSTCAAPSTGDSLTDLLLALQGELEDMNFEHDELLKQINETKDTDMREDLERELECLVKQMETKSDQILKLKRHQQNVLRLKKAARSMKKLSSNARSAVTGQSGKKDSPVTPRKKQEAAARSTPTPNSKAALQLLKNVQKIQTNLKKDDIMWEK
;
A
#
# COMPACT_ATOMS: atom_id res chain seq x y z
N MET A 1 7.25 8.22 28.88
CA MET A 1 8.66 8.12 28.43
C MET A 1 8.93 7.02 27.37
N ALA A 2 8.26 5.86 27.38
CA ALA A 2 8.54 4.78 26.41
C ALA A 2 8.11 5.09 24.95
N PHE A 3 7.06 5.91 24.75
CA PHE A 3 6.49 6.21 23.44
C PHE A 3 7.41 7.05 22.53
N LEU A 4 8.03 8.10 23.08
CA LEU A 4 9.02 8.93 22.38
C LEU A 4 10.25 8.12 21.93
N SER A 5 10.70 7.17 22.75
CA SER A 5 11.86 6.34 22.43
C SER A 5 11.62 5.46 21.20
N LEU A 6 10.41 4.92 21.01
CA LEU A 6 10.10 4.08 19.86
C LEU A 6 10.00 4.86 18.53
N PHE A 7 9.55 6.12 18.61
CA PHE A 7 9.40 6.99 17.44
C PHE A 7 10.75 7.51 16.93
N LEU A 8 11.60 8.06 17.81
CA LEU A 8 12.94 8.55 17.42
C LEU A 8 13.89 7.41 17.03
N LYS A 9 13.73 6.21 17.58
CA LYS A 9 14.51 5.02 17.18
C LYS A 9 14.21 4.57 15.74
N SER A 10 13.09 4.98 15.14
CA SER A 10 12.72 4.61 13.78
C SER A 10 13.19 5.59 12.69
N THR A 11 13.56 6.81 13.04
CA THR A 11 14.00 7.84 12.05
C THR A 11 15.52 7.95 11.94
N SER A 12 16.29 7.30 12.83
CA SER A 12 17.76 7.33 12.83
C SER A 12 18.38 6.07 12.19
N THR A 13 18.08 5.82 10.92
CA THR A 13 18.92 4.92 10.10
C THR A 13 19.51 5.70 8.92
N SER A 14 20.58 6.41 9.21
CA SER A 14 21.36 7.18 8.25
C SER A 14 21.99 6.27 7.19
N HIS A 15 21.50 6.35 5.95
CA HIS A 15 22.17 5.78 4.79
C HIS A 15 22.66 6.91 3.88
N SER A 16 23.98 7.13 3.94
CA SER A 16 24.88 7.85 3.01
C SER A 16 24.26 8.85 2.01
N LEU A 17 24.49 10.15 2.27
CA LEU A 17 24.14 11.28 1.40
C LEU A 17 24.82 11.25 0.01
N SER A 18 25.79 10.36 -0.21
CA SER A 18 26.55 10.24 -1.48
C SER A 18 25.75 9.60 -2.63
N ALA A 19 24.74 8.77 -2.34
CA ALA A 19 23.95 8.09 -3.37
C ALA A 19 22.95 9.03 -4.08
N ASN A 20 22.56 10.12 -3.42
CA ASN A 20 21.54 11.04 -3.95
C ASN A 20 22.10 12.02 -5.00
N VAL A 21 23.39 12.41 -4.89
CA VAL A 21 23.99 13.39 -5.81
C VAL A 21 24.04 12.86 -7.25
N GLN A 22 24.38 11.58 -7.43
CA GLN A 22 24.39 10.96 -8.76
C GLN A 22 22.98 10.86 -9.36
N SER A 23 21.97 10.53 -8.54
CA SER A 23 20.58 10.42 -8.99
C SER A 23 19.99 11.78 -9.37
N VAL A 24 20.27 12.82 -8.57
CA VAL A 24 19.86 14.21 -8.86
C VAL A 24 20.58 14.73 -10.12
N LEU A 25 21.88 14.48 -10.24
CA LEU A 25 22.65 14.88 -11.44
C LEU A 25 22.14 14.17 -12.70
N HIS A 26 21.78 12.89 -12.62
CA HIS A 26 21.19 12.14 -13.72
C HIS A 26 19.83 12.73 -14.12
N MET A 27 18.95 13.09 -13.17
CA MET A 27 17.67 13.75 -13.48
C MET A 27 17.85 15.11 -14.16
N ILE A 28 18.79 15.94 -13.68
CA ILE A 28 19.08 17.26 -14.25
C ILE A 28 19.62 17.10 -15.68
N LYS A 29 20.56 16.17 -15.88
CA LYS A 29 21.21 15.93 -17.18
C LYS A 29 20.22 15.48 -18.26
N HIS A 30 19.18 14.76 -17.88
CA HIS A 30 18.16 14.28 -18.83
C HIS A 30 16.98 15.26 -19.05
N GLN A 31 16.72 16.20 -18.14
CA GLN A 31 15.69 17.23 -18.36
C GLN A 31 16.13 18.33 -19.36
N SER A 32 17.44 18.56 -19.53
CA SER A 32 17.94 19.58 -20.46
C SER A 32 17.80 19.23 -21.95
N GLN A 33 17.28 18.05 -22.32
CA GLN A 33 17.08 17.63 -23.71
C GLN A 33 15.64 17.74 -24.22
N SER A 34 14.68 18.19 -23.40
CA SER A 34 13.28 18.33 -23.84
C SER A 34 12.66 19.60 -23.27
N SER A 35 12.86 20.73 -23.95
CA SER A 35 11.97 21.90 -23.90
C SER A 35 12.43 22.96 -24.90
N HIS A 36 12.14 22.75 -26.19
CA HIS A 36 11.91 23.85 -27.11
C HIS A 36 10.42 23.92 -27.41
N THR A 37 9.69 24.80 -26.72
CA THR A 37 8.78 25.70 -27.42
C THR A 37 8.52 26.93 -26.56
N THR A 38 8.81 28.06 -27.17
CA THR A 38 8.70 29.41 -26.64
C THR A 38 7.24 29.82 -26.52
N GLN A 39 6.84 30.39 -25.39
CA GLN A 39 5.68 31.29 -25.38
C GLN A 39 5.98 32.59 -24.63
N THR A 40 5.87 33.67 -25.39
CA THR A 40 6.19 35.05 -25.07
C THR A 40 5.09 35.72 -24.24
N ARG A 41 5.53 36.44 -23.19
CA ARG A 41 5.05 37.74 -22.63
C ARG A 41 4.02 38.48 -23.54
N SER A 42 2.95 39.17 -23.09
CA SER A 42 2.80 40.13 -21.98
C SER A 42 1.32 40.58 -21.76
N LYS A 43 0.97 40.87 -20.50
CA LYS A 43 0.22 42.02 -19.91
C LYS A 43 -1.09 42.56 -20.53
N SER A 44 -2.15 42.60 -19.71
CA SER A 44 -3.12 43.71 -19.63
C SER A 44 -3.86 43.68 -18.28
N ALA A 45 -4.15 44.87 -17.74
CA ALA A 45 -4.71 45.14 -16.41
C ALA A 45 -6.26 45.16 -16.42
N GLY A 46 -6.87 45.01 -15.23
CA GLY A 46 -8.20 45.57 -14.97
C GLY A 46 -9.16 44.72 -14.14
N HIS A 47 -9.57 45.29 -12.99
CA HIS A 47 -10.89 45.21 -12.35
C HIS A 47 -11.34 43.91 -11.61
N THR A 48 -11.44 44.02 -10.28
CA THR A 48 -12.45 43.36 -9.42
C THR A 48 -13.85 43.98 -9.64
N PRO A 49 -15.02 43.42 -9.20
CA PRO A 49 -15.25 42.32 -8.24
C PRO A 49 -16.41 41.31 -8.57
N VAL A 50 -16.50 40.24 -7.75
CA VAL A 50 -17.67 39.41 -7.36
C VAL A 50 -18.54 38.72 -8.44
N ARG A 51 -18.62 37.37 -8.36
CA ARG A 51 -19.91 36.62 -8.44
C ARG A 51 -19.78 35.18 -7.92
N LEU A 52 -20.74 34.82 -7.07
CA LEU A 52 -21.03 33.48 -6.56
C LEU A 52 -21.42 32.54 -7.72
N ALA A 53 -20.77 31.38 -7.81
CA ALA A 53 -21.33 30.21 -8.48
C ALA A 53 -20.68 28.95 -7.89
N GLY A 54 -21.45 28.27 -7.02
CA GLY A 54 -21.10 26.96 -6.47
C GLY A 54 -20.93 25.96 -7.60
N THR A 55 -19.69 25.71 -8.01
CA THR A 55 -19.35 24.57 -8.84
C THR A 55 -19.00 23.44 -7.89
N ARG A 56 -19.96 22.54 -7.64
CA ARG A 56 -19.67 21.20 -7.09
C ARG A 56 -18.66 20.57 -8.04
N ARG A 57 -17.39 20.58 -7.66
CA ARG A 57 -16.38 19.74 -8.28
C ARG A 57 -16.75 18.32 -7.88
N THR A 58 -17.50 17.62 -8.73
CA THR A 58 -17.47 16.17 -8.74
C THR A 58 -16.05 15.81 -9.16
N SER A 59 -15.16 15.70 -8.18
CA SER A 59 -13.86 15.09 -8.39
C SER A 59 -14.14 13.67 -8.84
N THR A 60 -13.93 13.42 -10.13
CA THR A 60 -13.82 12.09 -10.68
C THR A 60 -12.79 11.37 -9.83
N CYS A 61 -13.24 10.47 -8.96
CA CYS A 61 -12.38 9.57 -8.22
C CYS A 61 -11.71 8.66 -9.23
N ALA A 62 -10.59 9.11 -9.80
CA ALA A 62 -9.56 8.19 -10.22
C ALA A 62 -9.19 7.43 -8.95
N ALA A 63 -9.50 6.14 -8.89
CA ALA A 63 -9.13 5.31 -7.75
C ALA A 63 -7.62 5.51 -7.54
N PRO A 64 -7.18 6.16 -6.46
CA PRO A 64 -5.76 6.29 -6.22
C PRO A 64 -5.23 4.88 -6.11
N SER A 65 -4.05 4.65 -6.69
CA SER A 65 -3.22 3.51 -6.31
C SER A 65 -3.27 3.43 -4.79
N THR A 66 -3.84 2.36 -4.24
CA THR A 66 -4.18 2.25 -2.79
C THR A 66 -2.94 2.41 -1.90
N GLY A 67 -1.73 2.42 -2.47
CA GLY A 67 -0.49 2.68 -1.77
C GLY A 67 -0.28 4.15 -1.38
N ASP A 68 -0.69 5.11 -2.21
CA ASP A 68 -0.33 6.51 -2.00
C ASP A 68 -1.26 7.15 -0.95
N SER A 69 -2.57 6.96 -1.10
CA SER A 69 -3.57 7.44 -0.13
C SER A 69 -3.42 6.86 1.28
N LEU A 70 -2.96 5.61 1.40
CA LEU A 70 -2.70 4.99 2.71
C LEU A 70 -1.45 5.57 3.38
N THR A 71 -0.47 5.98 2.59
CA THR A 71 0.74 6.63 3.08
C THR A 71 0.42 8.05 3.53
N ASP A 72 -0.38 8.79 2.77
CA ASP A 72 -0.85 10.13 3.15
C ASP A 72 -1.65 10.09 4.46
N LEU A 73 -2.54 9.10 4.62
CA LEU A 73 -3.28 8.91 5.88
C LEU A 73 -2.35 8.60 7.06
N LEU A 74 -1.32 7.77 6.85
CA LEU A 74 -0.33 7.48 7.89
C LEU A 74 0.42 8.75 8.31
N LEU A 75 0.82 9.58 7.35
CA LEU A 75 1.49 10.85 7.61
C LEU A 75 0.59 11.82 8.38
N ALA A 76 -0.69 11.92 8.00
CA ALA A 76 -1.66 12.75 8.72
C ALA A 76 -1.82 12.31 10.18
N LEU A 77 -2.00 11.01 10.44
CA LEU A 77 -2.10 10.48 11.80
C LEU A 77 -0.82 10.71 12.62
N GLN A 78 0.34 10.67 11.98
CA GLN A 78 1.61 10.96 12.63
C GLN A 78 1.73 12.43 13.01
N GLY A 79 1.32 13.35 12.13
CA GLY A 79 1.28 14.79 12.43
C GLY A 79 0.31 15.10 13.57
N GLU A 80 -0.89 14.52 13.55
CA GLU A 80 -1.84 14.71 14.65
C GLU A 80 -1.34 14.14 16.00
N LEU A 81 -0.54 13.07 16.00
CA LEU A 81 0.09 12.55 17.21
C LEU A 81 1.21 13.49 17.70
N GLU A 82 1.91 14.14 16.78
CA GLU A 82 2.91 15.16 17.10
C GLU A 82 2.25 16.40 17.72
N ASP A 83 1.13 16.86 17.16
CA ASP A 83 0.33 17.95 17.73
C ASP A 83 -0.13 17.62 19.16
N MET A 84 -0.63 16.40 19.39
CA MET A 84 -0.99 15.94 20.74
C MET A 84 0.22 15.88 21.69
N ASN A 85 1.40 15.53 21.19
CA ASN A 85 2.61 15.51 22.02
C ASN A 85 3.04 16.93 22.40
N PHE A 86 2.90 17.89 21.49
CA PHE A 86 3.15 19.30 21.79
C PHE A 86 2.17 19.82 22.86
N GLU A 87 0.89 19.50 22.72
CA GLU A 87 -0.14 19.84 23.72
C GLU A 87 0.14 19.19 25.09
N HIS A 88 0.57 17.93 25.10
CA HIS A 88 0.95 17.21 26.32
C HIS A 88 2.09 17.91 27.07
N ASP A 89 3.13 18.32 26.34
CA ASP A 89 4.28 19.00 26.93
C ASP A 89 3.90 20.41 27.44
N GLU A 90 3.00 21.12 26.75
CA GLU A 90 2.49 22.42 27.20
C GLU A 90 1.58 22.28 28.44
N LEU A 91 0.71 21.26 28.51
CA LEU A 91 -0.11 20.98 29.69
C LEU A 91 0.77 20.67 30.91
N LEU A 92 1.82 19.85 30.75
CA LEU A 92 2.78 19.58 31.83
C LEU A 92 3.44 20.85 32.35
N LYS A 93 3.79 21.77 31.46
CA LYS A 93 4.36 23.06 31.82
C LYS A 93 3.34 23.92 32.60
N GLN A 94 2.09 23.99 32.13
CA GLN A 94 1.02 24.73 32.81
C GLN A 94 0.73 24.17 34.21
N ILE A 95 0.70 22.84 34.38
CA ILE A 95 0.53 22.17 35.69
C ILE A 95 1.63 22.61 36.67
N ASN A 96 2.88 22.67 36.19
CA ASN A 96 4.02 23.04 37.02
C ASN A 96 4.03 24.54 37.39
N GLU A 97 3.55 25.40 36.49
CA GLU A 97 3.49 26.86 36.69
C GLU A 97 2.28 27.30 37.55
N THR A 98 1.19 26.53 37.53
CA THR A 98 -0.07 26.87 38.20
C THR A 98 0.04 26.68 39.71
N LYS A 99 -0.25 27.72 40.49
CA LYS A 99 -0.24 27.67 41.97
C LYS A 99 -1.59 27.29 42.58
N ASP A 100 -2.66 27.54 41.83
CA ASP A 100 -4.01 27.20 42.23
C ASP A 100 -4.22 25.68 42.16
N THR A 101 -4.69 25.08 43.25
CA THR A 101 -4.84 23.63 43.36
C THR A 101 -6.00 23.13 42.51
N ASP A 102 -7.13 23.84 42.50
CA ASP A 102 -8.31 23.41 41.73
C ASP A 102 -8.00 23.42 40.23
N MET A 103 -7.41 24.51 39.73
CA MET A 103 -6.96 24.61 38.34
C MET A 103 -5.90 23.56 37.99
N ARG A 104 -4.98 23.22 38.91
CA ARG A 104 -3.99 22.18 38.69
C ARG A 104 -4.64 20.81 38.53
N GLU A 105 -5.60 20.47 39.39
CA GLU A 105 -6.34 19.21 39.30
C GLU A 105 -7.14 19.12 37.98
N ASP A 106 -7.68 20.23 37.50
CA ASP A 106 -8.36 20.30 36.21
C ASP A 106 -7.40 19.99 35.05
N LEU A 107 -6.22 20.61 35.03
CA LEU A 107 -5.18 20.38 34.04
C LEU A 107 -4.64 18.94 34.07
N GLU A 108 -4.49 18.34 35.25
CA GLU A 108 -4.07 16.95 35.40
C GLU A 108 -5.10 15.97 34.81
N ARG A 109 -6.41 16.26 34.98
CA ARG A 109 -7.48 15.46 34.35
C ARG A 109 -7.48 15.61 32.82
N GLU A 110 -7.22 16.82 32.33
CA GLU A 110 -7.09 17.07 30.89
C GLU A 110 -5.89 16.30 30.30
N LEU A 111 -4.73 16.34 30.98
CA LEU A 111 -3.54 15.57 30.59
C LEU A 111 -3.84 14.06 30.54
N GLU A 112 -4.56 13.51 31.52
CA GLU A 112 -4.95 12.10 31.52
C GLU A 112 -5.87 11.74 30.33
N CYS A 113 -6.80 12.63 29.99
CA CYS A 113 -7.65 12.48 28.81
C CYS A 113 -6.82 12.50 27.52
N LEU A 114 -5.87 13.43 27.41
CA LEU A 114 -4.99 13.55 26.26
C LEU A 114 -4.12 12.30 26.08
N VAL A 115 -3.57 11.74 27.17
CA VAL A 115 -2.79 10.48 27.12
C VAL A 115 -3.63 9.34 26.55
N LYS A 116 -4.88 9.17 26.98
CA LYS A 116 -5.79 8.14 26.43
C LYS A 116 -6.03 8.33 24.93
N GLN A 117 -6.11 9.58 24.46
CA GLN A 117 -6.22 9.88 23.04
C GLN A 117 -4.94 9.56 22.27
N MET A 118 -3.76 9.90 22.82
CA MET A 118 -2.46 9.57 22.23
C MET A 118 -2.26 8.06 22.07
N GLU A 119 -2.67 7.26 23.07
CA GLU A 119 -2.64 5.80 23.01
C GLU A 119 -3.54 5.27 21.89
N THR A 120 -4.79 5.77 21.84
CA THR A 120 -5.75 5.39 20.80
C THR A 120 -5.21 5.71 19.40
N LYS A 121 -4.57 6.88 19.23
CA LYS A 121 -3.99 7.30 17.95
C LYS A 121 -2.76 6.47 17.58
N SER A 122 -1.93 6.14 18.57
CA SER A 122 -0.80 5.22 18.40
C SER A 122 -1.25 3.84 17.92
N ASP A 123 -2.36 3.32 18.47
CA ASP A 123 -2.96 2.07 18.03
C ASP A 123 -3.47 2.12 16.59
N GLN A 124 -4.06 3.24 16.18
CA GLN A 124 -4.47 3.46 14.79
C GLN A 124 -3.27 3.40 13.84
N ILE A 125 -2.17 4.07 14.18
CA ILE A 125 -0.91 4.04 13.42
C ILE A 125 -0.37 2.62 13.32
N LEU A 126 -0.36 1.85 14.41
CA LEU A 126 0.10 0.47 14.43
C LEU A 126 -0.74 -0.45 13.52
N LYS A 127 -2.07 -0.30 13.57
CA LYS A 127 -3.00 -1.04 12.69
C LYS A 127 -2.72 -0.70 11.22
N LEU A 128 -2.53 0.58 10.90
CA LEU A 128 -2.23 1.03 9.54
C LEU A 128 -0.89 0.49 9.03
N LYS A 129 0.17 0.56 9.83
CA LYS A 129 1.49 0.02 9.47
C LYS A 129 1.44 -1.49 9.24
N ARG A 130 0.71 -2.23 10.09
CA ARG A 130 0.48 -3.67 9.90
C ARG A 130 -0.24 -3.94 8.57
N HIS A 131 -1.24 -3.14 8.23
CA HIS A 131 -1.95 -3.26 6.96
C HIS A 131 -1.02 -3.01 5.76
N GLN A 132 -0.21 -1.94 5.79
CA GLN A 132 0.80 -1.66 4.75
C GLN A 132 1.75 -2.86 4.55
N GLN A 133 2.28 -3.42 5.64
CA GLN A 133 3.17 -4.58 5.58
C GLN A 133 2.48 -5.81 4.98
N ASN A 134 1.23 -6.07 5.36
CA ASN A 134 0.45 -7.18 4.83
C ASN A 134 0.18 -7.03 3.33
N VAL A 135 -0.19 -5.83 2.88
CA VAL A 135 -0.40 -5.53 1.45
C VAL A 135 0.89 -5.74 0.66
N LEU A 136 2.05 -5.28 1.17
CA LEU A 136 3.35 -5.50 0.53
C LEU A 136 3.70 -6.99 0.43
N ARG A 137 3.46 -7.75 1.51
CA ARG A 137 3.68 -9.21 1.54
C ARG A 137 2.82 -9.93 0.51
N LEU A 138 1.53 -9.59 0.42
CA LEU A 138 0.60 -10.16 -0.56
C LEU A 138 1.01 -9.81 -2.00
N LYS A 139 1.39 -8.55 -2.26
CA LYS A 139 1.90 -8.12 -3.57
C LYS A 139 3.14 -8.91 -3.98
N LYS A 140 4.07 -9.18 -3.05
CA LYS A 140 5.27 -10.00 -3.30
C LYS A 140 4.90 -11.46 -3.60
N ALA A 141 4.00 -12.05 -2.81
CA ALA A 141 3.52 -13.41 -3.02
C ALA A 141 2.85 -13.58 -4.40
N ALA A 142 1.96 -12.66 -4.78
CA ALA A 142 1.30 -12.68 -6.08
C ALA A 142 2.30 -12.60 -7.26
N ARG A 143 3.33 -11.74 -7.15
CA ARG A 143 4.41 -11.65 -8.15
C ARG A 143 5.20 -12.96 -8.26
N SER A 144 5.50 -13.61 -7.13
CA SER A 144 6.23 -14.89 -7.12
C SER A 144 5.43 -16.03 -7.76
N MET A 145 4.12 -16.12 -7.51
CA MET A 145 3.24 -17.11 -8.13
C MET A 145 3.10 -16.88 -9.64
N LYS A 146 3.04 -15.61 -10.08
CA LYS A 146 3.01 -15.27 -11.52
C LYS A 146 4.29 -15.74 -12.23
N LYS A 147 5.46 -15.60 -11.59
CA LYS A 147 6.75 -16.08 -12.13
C LYS A 147 6.82 -17.61 -12.19
N LEU A 148 6.30 -18.31 -11.19
CA LEU A 148 6.24 -19.78 -11.19
C LEU A 148 5.31 -20.31 -12.29
N SER A 149 4.17 -19.65 -12.53
CA SER A 149 3.25 -20.02 -13.62
C SER A 149 3.81 -19.72 -15.02
N SER A 150 4.56 -18.62 -15.19
CA SER A 150 5.24 -18.33 -16.47
C SER A 150 6.37 -19.31 -16.76
N ASN A 151 7.16 -19.69 -15.74
CA ASN A 151 8.22 -20.68 -15.89
C ASN A 151 7.68 -22.09 -16.19
N ALA A 152 6.53 -22.47 -15.61
CA ALA A 152 5.88 -23.74 -15.91
C ALA A 152 5.35 -23.82 -17.35
N ARG A 153 4.88 -22.70 -17.94
CA ARG A 153 4.48 -22.67 -19.36
C ARG A 153 5.66 -22.73 -20.33
N SER A 154 6.79 -22.12 -19.97
CA SER A 154 8.00 -22.16 -20.81
C SER A 154 8.69 -23.54 -20.79
N ALA A 155 8.46 -24.36 -19.76
CA ALA A 155 8.96 -25.74 -19.68
C ALA A 155 8.16 -26.74 -20.54
N VAL A 156 6.92 -26.40 -20.94
CA VAL A 156 6.08 -27.25 -21.82
C VAL A 156 6.38 -27.02 -23.30
N THR A 157 6.98 -25.88 -23.68
CA THR A 157 7.34 -25.57 -25.09
C THR A 157 8.78 -25.94 -25.45
N GLY A 158 9.57 -26.45 -24.49
CA GLY A 158 10.99 -26.74 -24.67
C GLY A 158 11.30 -28.22 -24.91
N GLN A 159 10.55 -28.93 -25.76
CA GLN A 159 10.93 -30.27 -26.23
C GLN A 159 10.21 -30.65 -27.54
N SER A 160 10.74 -30.17 -28.66
CA SER A 160 10.63 -30.72 -30.03
C SER A 160 11.14 -29.63 -30.99
N GLY A 161 12.03 -29.82 -31.95
CA GLY A 161 12.45 -31.06 -32.57
C GLY A 161 13.84 -30.94 -33.18
N LYS A 162 14.51 -32.09 -33.20
CA LYS A 162 15.72 -32.35 -33.97
C LYS A 162 15.35 -32.47 -35.45
N LYS A 163 16.10 -31.74 -36.27
CA LYS A 163 16.65 -32.10 -37.60
C LYS A 163 15.77 -32.92 -38.55
N ASP A 164 15.34 -32.26 -39.62
CA ASP A 164 14.63 -32.79 -40.78
C ASP A 164 15.39 -33.89 -41.56
N SER A 165 14.70 -34.98 -41.91
CA SER A 165 14.78 -35.70 -43.20
C SER A 165 13.80 -36.89 -43.26
N PRO A 166 13.37 -37.32 -44.46
CA PRO A 166 11.94 -37.53 -44.73
C PRO A 166 11.48 -38.97 -44.99
N VAL A 167 10.19 -39.18 -44.67
CA VAL A 167 9.14 -39.97 -45.35
C VAL A 167 9.39 -41.46 -45.65
N THR A 168 8.57 -42.32 -45.04
CA THR A 168 7.92 -43.48 -45.69
C THR A 168 6.69 -43.94 -44.87
N PRO A 169 5.56 -44.36 -45.49
CA PRO A 169 4.30 -44.56 -44.76
C PRO A 169 3.92 -46.03 -44.51
N ARG A 170 3.10 -46.19 -43.45
CA ARG A 170 1.97 -47.14 -43.29
C ARG A 170 2.25 -48.58 -42.84
N LYS A 171 1.84 -48.91 -41.60
CA LYS A 171 0.82 -49.93 -41.32
C LYS A 171 0.22 -49.82 -39.91
N LYS A 172 -1.01 -50.31 -39.84
CA LYS A 172 -2.10 -50.21 -38.84
C LYS A 172 -2.03 -51.38 -37.85
N GLN A 173 -2.16 -51.16 -36.53
CA GLN A 173 -3.02 -51.95 -35.63
C GLN A 173 -3.10 -51.36 -34.21
N GLU A 174 -4.01 -51.92 -33.43
CA GLU A 174 -4.91 -51.34 -32.43
C GLU A 174 -4.63 -51.90 -31.02
N ALA A 175 -5.18 -51.22 -30.01
CA ALA A 175 -5.44 -51.65 -28.64
C ALA A 175 -4.27 -51.69 -27.63
N ALA A 176 -4.33 -50.82 -26.61
CA ALA A 176 -4.63 -51.22 -25.22
C ALA A 176 -4.53 -50.02 -24.26
N ALA A 177 -5.53 -49.93 -23.40
CA ALA A 177 -5.73 -48.89 -22.41
C ALA A 177 -4.55 -48.69 -21.44
N ARG A 178 -4.15 -47.43 -21.27
CA ARG A 178 -3.66 -46.87 -19.99
C ARG A 178 -3.91 -45.37 -20.00
N SER A 179 -5.08 -44.97 -19.50
CA SER A 179 -5.35 -43.58 -19.13
C SER A 179 -4.42 -43.21 -17.99
N THR A 180 -3.33 -42.54 -18.32
CA THR A 180 -2.50 -41.85 -17.32
C THR A 180 -3.38 -40.73 -16.72
N PRO A 181 -3.54 -40.67 -15.39
CA PRO A 181 -4.26 -39.57 -14.79
C PRO A 181 -3.40 -38.32 -14.98
N THR A 182 -3.83 -37.44 -15.87
CA THR A 182 -3.18 -36.15 -16.07
C THR A 182 -3.15 -35.43 -14.72
N PRO A 183 -2.00 -34.87 -14.28
CA PRO A 183 -1.88 -34.23 -12.96
C PRO A 183 -2.90 -33.10 -12.74
N ASN A 184 -3.38 -32.50 -13.84
CA ASN A 184 -4.41 -31.47 -13.85
C ASN A 184 -5.81 -31.97 -13.45
N SER A 185 -6.15 -33.24 -13.73
CA SER A 185 -7.47 -33.79 -13.40
C SER A 185 -7.67 -33.92 -11.87
N LYS A 186 -6.63 -34.35 -11.16
CA LYS A 186 -6.65 -34.45 -9.69
C LYS A 186 -6.73 -33.06 -9.03
N ALA A 187 -6.01 -32.09 -9.57
CA ALA A 187 -6.06 -30.69 -9.11
C ALA A 187 -7.44 -30.07 -9.33
N ALA A 188 -8.07 -30.31 -10.49
CA ALA A 188 -9.42 -29.86 -10.79
C ALA A 188 -10.47 -30.48 -9.85
N LEU A 189 -10.37 -31.78 -9.58
CA LEU A 189 -11.24 -32.46 -8.62
C LEU A 189 -11.05 -31.94 -7.19
N GLN A 190 -9.82 -31.63 -6.81
CA GLN A 190 -9.53 -31.06 -5.49
C GLN A 190 -10.09 -29.63 -5.36
N LEU A 191 -10.02 -28.82 -6.43
CA LEU A 191 -10.65 -27.51 -6.48
C LEU A 191 -12.18 -27.62 -6.32
N LEU A 192 -12.82 -28.53 -7.07
CA LEU A 192 -14.27 -28.75 -6.97
C LEU A 192 -14.69 -29.15 -5.54
N LYS A 193 -13.95 -30.05 -4.91
CA LYS A 193 -14.17 -30.44 -3.50
C LYS A 193 -14.04 -29.27 -2.54
N ASN A 194 -13.04 -28.41 -2.75
CA ASN A 194 -12.83 -27.22 -1.92
C ASN A 194 -13.95 -26.19 -2.10
N VAL A 195 -14.42 -25.96 -3.33
CA VAL A 195 -15.56 -25.06 -3.61
C VAL A 195 -16.82 -25.57 -2.94
N GLN A 196 -17.12 -26.86 -3.07
CA GLN A 196 -18.28 -27.47 -2.41
C GLN A 196 -18.18 -27.34 -0.88
N LYS A 197 -16.99 -27.55 -0.31
CA LYS A 197 -16.76 -27.37 1.13
C LYS A 197 -17.02 -25.94 1.57
N ILE A 198 -16.59 -24.93 0.81
CA ILE A 198 -16.86 -23.53 1.12
C ILE A 198 -18.37 -23.27 1.07
N GLN A 199 -19.06 -23.73 0.02
CA GLN A 199 -20.52 -23.56 -0.10
C GLN A 199 -21.30 -24.17 1.06
N THR A 200 -20.86 -25.32 1.59
CA THR A 200 -21.56 -25.98 2.70
C THR A 200 -21.18 -25.45 4.08
N ASN A 201 -20.00 -24.82 4.22
CA ASN A 201 -19.51 -24.33 5.52
C ASN A 201 -19.74 -22.83 5.72
N LEU A 202 -19.91 -22.06 4.63
CA LEU A 202 -20.15 -20.63 4.71
C LEU A 202 -21.61 -20.36 5.10
N LYS A 203 -21.84 -19.82 6.30
CA LYS A 203 -23.16 -19.42 6.76
C LYS A 203 -23.44 -17.98 6.32
N LYS A 204 -24.73 -17.63 6.23
CA LYS A 204 -25.17 -16.28 5.81
C LYS A 204 -24.61 -15.17 6.71
N ASP A 205 -24.33 -15.52 7.97
CA ASP A 205 -23.80 -14.62 8.99
C ASP A 205 -22.26 -14.48 8.95
N ASP A 206 -21.55 -15.32 8.19
CA ASP A 206 -20.10 -15.21 8.00
C ASP A 206 -19.74 -14.10 7.00
N ILE A 207 -20.72 -13.61 6.23
CA ILE A 207 -20.55 -12.52 5.26
C ILE A 207 -21.05 -11.22 5.90
N MET A 208 -20.38 -10.79 6.96
CA MET A 208 -20.59 -9.49 7.57
C MET A 208 -19.54 -8.53 7.00
N TRP A 209 -19.98 -7.55 6.22
CA TRP A 209 -19.19 -6.34 6.04
C TRP A 209 -19.49 -5.46 7.25
N GLU A 210 -18.46 -5.23 8.06
CA GLU A 210 -18.47 -4.37 9.25
C GLU A 210 -19.25 -3.08 8.94
N LYS A 211 -20.20 -2.75 9.83
CA LYS A 211 -21.21 -1.71 9.64
C LYS A 211 -20.80 -0.44 10.38
#